data_AF-A0A0C2CVG3-F1
#
_entry.id   AF-A0A0C2CVG3-F1
#
_cell.length_a   1.000
_cell.length_b   1.000
_cell.length_c   1.000
_cell.angle_alpha   90.00
_cell.angle_beta   90.00
_cell.angle_gamma   90.00
#
_symmetry.space_group_name_H-M   'P 1'
#
loop_
_entity.id
_entity.type
_entity.pdbx_description
1 polymer ?
#
loop_
_entity_poly.entity_id
_entity_poly.type
_entity_poly.pdbx_seq_one_letter_code
_entity_poly.pdbx_strand_id
1 'polypeptide(L)'
;MLGPARGIIGHAALDWVGPSVAEARLPTRDGSGPLHATSLLERFLLLPVTSALRRLTLAGSFTQHPALGELLAGSRCAASLRALELSELRRLTLRDASFERLRELSLDALELELDQLSAPALRSLRVVLRFPGDDITSTFAGLHAPRLEHFEFGTQTYDYWDQHQGPLQRHLLATLQLPCFAKLRSLTLRSLGESLPYHTGLAQMLERIPAIATLERIDLREAKIPAGVRTEFEARRTQLPGLLLPPP
;
A
#
# COMPACT_ATOMS: atom_id res chain seq x y z
N MET A 1 20.04 -23.84 -25.63
CA MET A 1 19.26 -23.27 -24.52
C MET A 1 20.09 -22.19 -23.85
N LEU A 2 19.82 -20.91 -24.13
CA LEU A 2 20.47 -19.77 -23.48
C LEU A 2 19.49 -19.22 -22.44
N GLY A 3 19.61 -19.67 -21.19
CA GLY A 3 18.95 -19.00 -20.06
C GLY A 3 19.72 -17.72 -19.70
N PRO A 4 19.05 -16.67 -19.18
CA PRO A 4 19.75 -15.46 -18.76
C PRO A 4 20.80 -15.81 -17.71
N ALA A 5 21.99 -15.23 -17.88
CA ALA A 5 23.18 -15.50 -17.09
C ALA A 5 22.86 -15.46 -15.58
N ARG A 6 23.35 -16.47 -14.85
CA ARG A 6 23.30 -16.62 -13.37
C ARG A 6 24.09 -15.54 -12.60
N GLY A 7 24.15 -14.33 -13.12
CA GLY A 7 24.62 -13.18 -12.39
C GLY A 7 23.44 -12.52 -11.69
N ILE A 8 23.44 -12.55 -10.35
CA ILE A 8 22.88 -11.50 -9.49
C ILE A 8 21.34 -11.56 -9.27
N ILE A 9 20.59 -12.25 -10.12
CA ILE A 9 19.19 -12.66 -9.89
C ILE A 9 19.16 -13.97 -9.06
N GLY A 10 20.09 -14.15 -8.11
CA GLY A 10 20.22 -15.41 -7.35
C GLY A 10 19.05 -15.69 -6.41
N HIS A 11 18.36 -14.63 -5.99
CA HIS A 11 17.24 -14.69 -5.04
C HIS A 11 15.92 -14.16 -5.59
N ALA A 12 15.88 -13.74 -6.87
CA ALA A 12 14.61 -13.38 -7.46
C ALA A 12 13.79 -14.64 -7.77
N ALA A 13 12.49 -14.57 -7.48
CA ALA A 13 11.54 -15.53 -8.01
C ALA A 13 10.91 -14.93 -9.27
N LEU A 14 11.19 -15.55 -10.41
CA LEU A 14 10.59 -15.17 -11.70
C LEU A 14 9.66 -16.29 -12.16
N ASP A 15 8.41 -15.94 -12.44
CA ASP A 15 7.46 -16.85 -13.09
C ASP A 15 7.37 -16.52 -14.57
N TRP A 16 7.54 -17.54 -15.42
CA TRP A 16 7.65 -17.40 -16.87
C TRP A 16 6.43 -17.96 -17.57
N VAL A 17 5.90 -17.21 -18.53
CA VAL A 17 4.85 -17.65 -19.44
C VAL A 17 5.36 -17.48 -20.87
N GLY A 18 5.83 -18.60 -21.44
CA GLY A 18 6.50 -18.59 -22.74
C GLY A 18 7.78 -17.74 -22.70
N PRO A 19 7.99 -16.80 -23.63
CA PRO A 19 9.20 -15.96 -23.67
C PRO A 19 9.16 -14.77 -22.69
N SER A 20 8.07 -14.60 -21.94
CA SER A 20 7.86 -13.43 -21.08
C SER A 20 7.84 -13.80 -19.60
N VAL A 21 8.24 -12.85 -18.77
CA VAL A 21 8.08 -12.93 -17.32
C VAL A 21 6.67 -12.45 -16.98
N ALA A 22 5.89 -13.28 -16.29
CA ALA A 22 4.53 -12.95 -15.84
C ALA A 22 4.54 -12.37 -14.42
N GLU A 23 5.39 -12.89 -13.54
CA GLU A 23 5.59 -12.37 -12.19
C GLU A 23 7.08 -12.25 -11.86
N ALA A 24 7.44 -11.21 -11.12
CA ALA A 24 8.79 -10.99 -10.64
C ALA A 24 8.75 -10.57 -9.17
N ARG A 25 9.47 -11.32 -8.34
CA ARG A 25 9.70 -10.98 -6.93
C ARG A 25 11.19 -10.79 -6.74
N LEU A 26 11.59 -9.58 -6.39
CA LEU A 26 12.97 -9.17 -6.19
C LEU A 26 13.17 -8.86 -4.70
N PRO A 27 13.31 -9.89 -3.83
CA PRO A 27 13.67 -9.66 -2.43
C PRO A 27 15.14 -9.27 -2.33
N THR A 28 15.49 -8.37 -1.41
CA THR A 28 16.89 -8.19 -1.03
C THR A 28 17.22 -9.01 0.20
N ARG A 29 18.12 -9.97 0.02
CA ARG A 29 18.93 -10.57 1.10
C ARG A 29 20.43 -10.37 0.90
N ASP A 30 20.84 -9.65 -0.16
CA ASP A 30 22.24 -9.58 -0.55
C ASP A 30 22.98 -8.43 0.13
N GLY A 31 24.14 -8.75 0.70
CA GLY A 31 25.14 -7.79 1.22
C GLY A 31 25.88 -7.02 0.11
N SER A 32 25.37 -6.99 -1.12
CA SER A 32 25.98 -6.32 -2.28
C SER A 32 25.77 -4.80 -2.31
N GLY A 33 24.96 -4.26 -1.40
CA GLY A 33 24.74 -2.83 -1.22
C GLY A 33 23.79 -2.18 -2.24
N PRO A 34 23.31 -0.95 -1.96
CA PRO A 34 22.21 -0.30 -2.69
C PRO A 34 22.57 0.11 -4.13
N LEU A 35 23.82 0.50 -4.40
CA LEU A 35 24.27 0.93 -5.73
C LEU A 35 24.24 -0.22 -6.76
N HIS A 36 24.45 -1.46 -6.33
CA HIS A 36 24.34 -2.59 -7.23
C HIS A 36 22.88 -2.90 -7.55
N ALA A 37 22.01 -2.91 -6.53
CA ALA A 37 20.57 -3.15 -6.67
C ALA A 37 19.88 -2.16 -7.64
N THR A 38 20.26 -0.89 -7.60
CA THR A 38 19.68 0.15 -8.47
C THR A 38 19.96 -0.12 -9.95
N SER A 39 21.22 -0.30 -10.31
CA SER A 39 21.63 -0.60 -11.70
C SER A 39 20.99 -1.88 -12.28
N LEU A 40 20.69 -2.85 -11.42
CA LEU A 40 20.05 -4.11 -11.83
C LEU A 40 18.56 -3.93 -12.09
N LEU A 41 17.88 -3.16 -11.24
CA LEU A 41 16.46 -2.87 -11.42
C LEU A 41 16.23 -2.14 -12.73
N GLU A 42 17.03 -1.11 -13.02
CA GLU A 42 16.99 -0.38 -14.29
C GLU A 42 17.13 -1.33 -15.48
N ARG A 43 18.18 -2.17 -15.47
CA ARG A 43 18.42 -3.15 -16.54
C ARG A 43 17.27 -4.12 -16.68
N PHE A 44 16.74 -4.64 -15.58
CA PHE A 44 15.63 -5.59 -15.57
C PHE A 44 14.36 -4.98 -16.18
N LEU A 45 13.97 -3.77 -15.76
CA LEU A 45 12.77 -3.08 -16.25
C LEU A 45 12.86 -2.71 -17.75
N LEU A 46 14.07 -2.61 -18.30
CA LEU A 46 14.31 -2.39 -19.73
C LEU A 46 14.26 -3.65 -20.58
N LEU A 47 14.34 -4.86 -20.00
CA LEU A 47 14.33 -6.10 -20.77
C LEU A 47 13.00 -6.30 -21.51
N PRO A 48 12.99 -6.71 -22.78
CA PRO A 48 11.76 -6.98 -23.52
C PRO A 48 10.84 -8.02 -22.85
N VAL A 49 11.44 -8.98 -22.12
CA VAL A 49 10.71 -10.05 -21.43
C VAL A 49 9.80 -9.56 -20.30
N THR A 50 9.99 -8.32 -19.82
CA THR A 50 9.14 -7.72 -18.77
C THR A 50 7.89 -7.07 -19.34
N SER A 51 7.75 -6.90 -20.66
CA SER A 51 6.59 -6.24 -21.27
C SER A 51 5.23 -6.88 -20.95
N ALA A 52 5.21 -8.16 -20.57
CA ALA A 52 3.99 -8.88 -20.17
C ALA A 52 3.87 -9.05 -18.64
N LEU A 53 4.76 -8.43 -17.85
CA LEU A 53 4.79 -8.56 -16.41
C LEU A 53 3.49 -8.03 -15.79
N ARG A 54 2.86 -8.87 -14.96
CA ARG A 54 1.57 -8.59 -14.31
C ARG A 54 1.72 -8.32 -12.83
N ARG A 55 2.71 -8.92 -12.17
CA ARG A 55 2.99 -8.72 -10.75
C ARG A 55 4.47 -8.40 -10.53
N LEU A 56 4.73 -7.31 -9.83
CA LEU A 56 6.08 -6.92 -9.40
C LEU A 56 6.10 -6.72 -7.89
N THR A 57 6.99 -7.43 -7.21
CA THR A 57 7.27 -7.24 -5.79
C THR A 57 8.73 -6.82 -5.61
N LEU A 58 8.96 -5.66 -4.99
CA LEU A 58 10.28 -5.14 -4.65
C LEU A 58 10.40 -4.97 -3.13
N ALA A 59 11.58 -5.28 -2.59
CA ALA A 59 11.90 -5.11 -1.17
C ALA A 59 13.32 -4.57 -0.97
N GLY A 60 13.54 -4.00 0.22
CA GLY A 60 14.82 -3.48 0.74
C GLY A 60 15.63 -2.65 -0.26
N SER A 61 16.82 -3.11 -0.68
CA SER A 61 17.70 -2.29 -1.52
C SER A 61 17.10 -1.88 -2.88
N PHE A 62 16.15 -2.65 -3.44
CA PHE A 62 15.48 -2.29 -4.70
C PHE A 62 14.48 -1.15 -4.53
N THR A 63 13.94 -0.96 -3.32
CA THR A 63 13.00 0.13 -3.01
C THR A 63 13.69 1.41 -2.57
N GLN A 64 15.03 1.41 -2.47
CA GLN A 64 15.87 2.57 -2.17
C GLN A 64 16.29 3.36 -3.42
N HIS A 65 15.83 2.96 -4.61
CA HIS A 65 16.16 3.66 -5.83
C HIS A 65 15.59 5.10 -5.80
N PRO A 66 16.40 6.16 -5.96
CA PRO A 66 15.94 7.55 -5.81
C PRO A 66 14.87 7.92 -6.84
N ALA A 67 15.00 7.42 -8.08
CA ALA A 67 14.03 7.61 -9.16
C ALA A 67 13.10 6.40 -9.36
N LEU A 68 12.78 5.63 -8.30
CA LEU A 68 11.97 4.40 -8.44
C LEU A 68 10.64 4.64 -9.15
N GLY A 69 9.95 5.73 -8.81
CA GLY A 69 8.65 6.05 -9.39
C GLY A 69 8.72 6.31 -10.90
N GLU A 70 9.69 7.11 -11.33
CA GLU A 70 9.95 7.41 -12.75
C GLU A 70 10.34 6.16 -13.53
N LEU A 71 11.19 5.30 -12.94
CA LEU A 71 11.58 4.03 -13.55
C LEU A 71 10.40 3.09 -13.74
N LEU A 72 9.52 2.97 -12.75
CA LEU A 72 8.33 2.14 -12.85
C LEU A 72 7.37 2.69 -13.90
N ALA A 73 7.15 4.00 -13.94
CA ALA A 73 6.29 4.66 -14.92
C ALA A 73 6.84 4.55 -16.36
N GLY A 74 8.15 4.67 -16.54
CA GLY A 74 8.83 4.54 -17.84
C GLY A 74 9.13 3.10 -18.27
N SER A 75 8.83 2.10 -17.42
CA SER A 75 9.14 0.70 -17.70
C SER A 75 8.25 0.11 -18.80
N ARG A 76 8.77 -0.91 -19.50
CA ARG A 76 8.00 -1.67 -20.50
C ARG A 76 6.80 -2.40 -19.90
N CYS A 77 6.81 -2.68 -18.60
CA CYS A 77 5.73 -3.36 -17.89
C CYS A 77 4.64 -2.44 -17.35
N ALA A 78 4.80 -1.11 -17.36
CA ALA A 78 3.86 -0.18 -16.73
C ALA A 78 2.40 -0.41 -17.17
N ALA A 79 2.19 -0.58 -18.48
CA ALA A 79 0.86 -0.78 -19.06
C ALA A 79 0.29 -2.20 -18.82
N SER A 80 1.12 -3.20 -18.54
CA SER A 80 0.69 -4.58 -18.29
C SER A 80 0.50 -4.90 -16.81
N LEU A 81 1.13 -4.12 -15.93
CA LEU A 81 1.19 -4.35 -14.50
C LEU A 81 -0.22 -4.30 -13.88
N ARG A 82 -0.53 -5.33 -13.10
CA ARG A 82 -1.82 -5.51 -12.40
C ARG A 82 -1.66 -5.45 -10.89
N ALA A 83 -0.51 -5.86 -10.37
CA ALA A 83 -0.20 -5.81 -8.95
C ALA A 83 1.22 -5.28 -8.73
N LEU A 84 1.36 -4.29 -7.85
CA LEU A 84 2.63 -3.71 -7.43
C LEU A 84 2.74 -3.77 -5.91
N GLU A 85 3.81 -4.37 -5.42
CA GLU A 85 4.12 -4.45 -3.99
C GLU A 85 5.51 -3.90 -3.74
N LEU A 86 5.60 -2.83 -2.94
CA LEU A 86 6.84 -2.17 -2.56
C LEU A 86 6.95 -2.18 -1.04
N SER A 87 8.03 -2.76 -0.52
CA SER A 87 8.26 -2.90 0.92
C SER A 87 9.59 -2.31 1.36
N GLU A 88 9.68 -1.91 2.64
CA GLU A 88 10.86 -1.25 3.21
C GLU A 88 11.25 0.03 2.45
N LEU A 89 10.27 0.68 1.84
CA LEU A 89 10.47 1.84 1.01
C LEU A 89 10.76 3.04 1.92
N ARG A 90 11.83 3.79 1.63
CA ARG A 90 12.09 5.05 2.34
C ARG A 90 11.19 6.16 1.82
N ARG A 91 11.20 6.38 0.51
CA ARG A 91 10.36 7.38 -0.14
C ARG A 91 9.94 6.89 -1.50
N LEU A 92 8.69 7.17 -1.87
CA LEU A 92 8.18 6.95 -3.21
C LEU A 92 7.44 8.20 -3.63
N THR A 93 7.89 8.75 -4.75
CA THR A 93 7.19 9.81 -5.45
C THR A 93 6.76 9.24 -6.80
N LEU A 94 5.45 9.10 -7.00
CA LEU A 94 4.86 8.75 -8.29
C LEU A 94 4.23 10.02 -8.84
N ARG A 95 4.88 10.64 -9.83
CA ARG A 95 4.41 11.84 -10.54
C ARG A 95 3.98 11.49 -11.95
N ASP A 96 2.84 12.04 -12.37
CA ASP A 96 2.33 11.94 -13.75
C ASP A 96 2.29 10.49 -14.29
N ALA A 97 2.14 9.51 -13.39
CA ALA A 97 2.25 8.10 -13.70
C ALA A 97 0.89 7.52 -14.07
N SER A 98 0.83 6.80 -15.20
CA SER A 98 -0.38 6.12 -15.66
C SER A 98 -0.21 4.61 -15.58
N PHE A 99 -0.97 3.98 -14.69
CA PHE A 99 -1.04 2.53 -14.57
C PHE A 99 -2.45 2.03 -14.89
N GLU A 100 -2.78 2.01 -16.18
CA GLU A 100 -4.13 1.72 -16.67
C GLU A 100 -4.71 0.38 -16.20
N ARG A 101 -3.85 -0.61 -15.96
CA ARG A 101 -4.24 -1.98 -15.61
C ARG A 101 -3.97 -2.35 -14.15
N LEU A 102 -3.38 -1.45 -13.36
CA LEU A 102 -3.05 -1.72 -11.96
C LEU A 102 -4.34 -1.89 -11.15
N ARG A 103 -4.49 -3.04 -10.51
CA ARG A 103 -5.66 -3.44 -9.71
C ARG A 103 -5.35 -3.48 -8.22
N GLU A 104 -4.11 -3.84 -7.88
CA GLU A 104 -3.61 -4.00 -6.52
C GLU A 104 -2.34 -3.16 -6.33
N LEU A 105 -2.33 -2.29 -5.32
CA LEU A 105 -1.15 -1.52 -4.93
C LEU A 105 -0.90 -1.70 -3.44
N SER A 106 0.26 -2.23 -3.07
CA SER A 106 0.68 -2.39 -1.68
C SER A 106 1.98 -1.65 -1.44
N LEU A 107 1.95 -0.65 -0.56
CA LEU A 107 3.06 0.24 -0.24
C LEU A 107 3.36 0.16 1.26
N ASP A 108 4.60 -0.12 1.61
CA ASP A 108 5.09 -0.07 2.98
C ASP A 108 6.30 0.86 3.02
N ALA A 109 6.04 2.08 3.49
CA ALA A 109 6.82 3.27 3.27
C ALA A 109 7.14 4.02 4.57
N LEU A 110 8.31 4.66 4.63
CA LEU A 110 8.61 5.69 5.62
C LEU A 110 7.90 7.00 5.25
N GLU A 111 8.07 7.46 4.01
CA GLU A 111 7.43 8.64 3.41
C GLU A 111 6.80 8.27 2.05
N LEU A 112 5.64 8.84 1.73
CA LEU A 112 4.91 8.55 0.49
C LEU A 112 4.29 9.83 -0.11
N GLU A 113 4.47 10.03 -1.42
CA GLU A 113 3.90 11.14 -2.19
C GLU A 113 3.30 10.58 -3.49
N LEU A 114 1.97 10.59 -3.61
CA LEU A 114 1.26 10.19 -4.83
C LEU A 114 0.70 11.45 -5.51
N ASP A 115 1.43 11.97 -6.49
CA ASP A 115 1.06 13.18 -7.20
C ASP A 115 0.61 12.84 -8.63
N GLN A 116 -0.63 13.18 -8.98
CA GLN A 116 -1.23 12.87 -10.29
C GLN A 116 -1.10 11.40 -10.73
N LEU A 117 -1.23 10.46 -9.79
CA LEU A 117 -1.22 9.03 -10.08
C LEU A 117 -2.58 8.59 -10.65
N SER A 118 -2.63 8.21 -11.93
CA SER A 118 -3.84 7.69 -12.57
C SER A 118 -3.83 6.16 -12.61
N ALA A 119 -4.77 5.56 -11.88
CA ALA A 119 -4.95 4.11 -11.82
C ALA A 119 -6.44 3.74 -11.92
N PRO A 120 -7.06 3.88 -13.12
CA PRO A 120 -8.50 3.68 -13.29
C PRO A 120 -8.98 2.25 -13.01
N ALA A 121 -8.08 1.26 -13.02
CA ALA A 121 -8.38 -0.12 -12.69
C ALA A 121 -8.15 -0.48 -11.21
N LEU A 122 -7.64 0.44 -10.39
CA LEU A 122 -7.24 0.16 -9.00
C LEU A 122 -8.48 -0.17 -8.18
N ARG A 123 -8.49 -1.38 -7.59
CA ARG A 123 -9.57 -1.87 -6.73
C ARG A 123 -9.14 -2.07 -5.30
N SER A 124 -7.86 -2.36 -5.08
CA SER A 124 -7.31 -2.61 -3.75
C SER A 124 -6.05 -1.79 -3.53
N LEU A 125 -6.03 -1.04 -2.44
CA LEU A 125 -4.91 -0.22 -2.00
C LEU A 125 -4.56 -0.59 -0.57
N ARG A 126 -3.31 -0.96 -0.32
CA ARG A 126 -2.74 -1.14 1.01
C ARG A 126 -1.60 -0.16 1.20
N VAL A 127 -1.67 0.64 2.25
CA VAL A 127 -0.61 1.59 2.62
C VAL A 127 -0.25 1.40 4.08
N VAL A 128 1.02 1.19 4.32
CA VAL A 128 1.63 1.19 5.64
C VAL A 128 2.59 2.38 5.71
N LEU A 129 2.33 3.32 6.62
CA LEU A 129 3.21 4.46 6.90
C LEU A 129 3.92 4.22 8.22
N ARG A 130 5.26 4.08 8.17
CA ARG A 130 6.07 3.77 9.37
C ARG A 130 6.55 5.00 10.12
N PHE A 131 6.76 6.11 9.43
CA PHE A 131 7.08 7.39 10.06
C PHE A 131 6.06 8.46 9.65
N PRO A 132 5.91 9.47 10.50
CA PRO A 132 4.98 10.56 10.30
C PRO A 132 5.56 11.56 9.28
N GLY A 133 4.94 11.64 8.11
CA GLY A 133 4.95 12.88 7.33
C GLY A 133 3.95 13.89 7.90
N ASP A 134 3.94 15.09 7.33
CA ASP A 134 3.17 16.22 7.86
C ASP A 134 1.64 16.12 7.68
N ASP A 135 1.13 15.27 6.77
CA ASP A 135 -0.30 15.04 6.55
C ASP A 135 -0.56 13.79 5.69
N ILE A 136 -1.40 12.86 6.17
CA ILE A 136 -1.80 11.64 5.42
C ILE A 136 -2.68 12.01 4.22
N THR A 137 -3.50 13.04 4.34
CA THR A 137 -4.47 13.44 3.32
C THR A 137 -3.75 13.87 2.04
N SER A 138 -2.69 14.67 2.19
CA SER A 138 -1.84 15.12 1.08
C SER A 138 -1.22 13.96 0.28
N THR A 139 -0.93 12.83 0.92
CA THR A 139 -0.40 11.62 0.26
C THR A 139 -1.35 11.08 -0.81
N PHE A 140 -2.67 11.24 -0.64
CA PHE A 140 -3.70 10.67 -1.50
C PHE A 140 -4.43 11.71 -2.36
N ALA A 141 -4.17 13.01 -2.16
CA ALA A 141 -4.88 14.08 -2.85
C ALA A 141 -4.73 13.99 -4.38
N GLY A 142 -3.57 13.53 -4.88
CA GLY A 142 -3.29 13.33 -6.30
C GLY A 142 -3.70 11.97 -6.86
N LEU A 143 -4.30 11.08 -6.06
CA LEU A 143 -4.66 9.72 -6.50
C LEU A 143 -5.99 9.73 -7.28
N HIS A 144 -5.94 9.38 -8.57
CA HIS A 144 -7.13 9.17 -9.39
C HIS A 144 -7.43 7.66 -9.57
N ALA A 145 -8.28 7.14 -8.67
CA ALA A 145 -8.67 5.72 -8.60
C ALA A 145 -10.20 5.53 -8.49
N PRO A 146 -10.98 5.73 -9.57
CA PRO A 146 -12.45 5.70 -9.56
C PRO A 146 -13.11 4.34 -9.28
N ARG A 147 -12.32 3.28 -9.06
CA ARG A 147 -12.76 1.90 -8.81
C ARG A 147 -12.24 1.34 -7.48
N LEU A 148 -11.66 2.17 -6.62
CA LEU A 148 -11.11 1.71 -5.35
C LEU A 148 -12.24 1.19 -4.45
N GLU A 149 -12.18 -0.10 -4.13
CA GLU A 149 -13.18 -0.83 -3.36
C GLU A 149 -12.63 -1.24 -1.98
N HIS A 150 -11.32 -1.44 -1.88
CA HIS A 150 -10.64 -1.91 -0.67
C HIS A 150 -9.48 -1.02 -0.30
N PHE A 151 -9.45 -0.58 0.95
CA PHE A 151 -8.35 0.20 1.51
C PHE A 151 -7.87 -0.41 2.82
N GLU A 152 -6.57 -0.71 2.90
CA GLU A 152 -5.89 -1.06 4.14
C GLU A 152 -4.92 0.06 4.51
N PHE A 153 -5.04 0.59 5.72
CA PHE A 153 -4.10 1.54 6.29
C PHE A 153 -3.43 0.95 7.52
N GLY A 154 -2.11 1.07 7.64
CA GLY A 154 -1.40 0.72 8.85
C GLY A 154 -0.35 1.74 9.28
N THR A 155 -0.11 1.84 10.59
CA THR A 155 0.92 2.72 11.16
C THR A 155 1.61 2.07 12.37
N GLN A 156 2.86 2.48 12.62
CA GLN A 156 3.68 2.02 13.74
C GLN A 156 3.75 3.03 14.91
N THR A 157 3.37 4.29 14.70
CA THR A 157 3.67 5.40 15.63
C THR A 157 2.42 6.19 16.02
N TYR A 158 1.43 5.53 16.65
CA TYR A 158 0.18 6.17 17.06
C TYR A 158 0.39 7.37 17.99
N ASP A 159 1.21 7.20 19.03
CA ASP A 159 1.46 8.25 20.02
C ASP A 159 2.05 9.51 19.39
N TYR A 160 2.85 9.34 18.33
CA TYR A 160 3.40 10.49 17.61
C TYR A 160 2.30 11.31 16.93
N TRP A 161 1.36 10.65 16.23
CA TRP A 161 0.28 11.36 15.53
C TRP A 161 -0.53 12.19 16.53
N ASP A 162 -0.96 11.59 17.64
CA ASP A 162 -1.76 12.26 18.65
C ASP A 162 -1.00 13.43 19.32
N GLN A 163 0.31 13.30 19.54
CA GLN A 163 1.15 14.33 20.17
C GLN A 163 1.50 15.50 19.24
N HIS A 164 1.70 15.25 17.94
CA HIS A 164 2.26 16.24 17.01
C HIS A 164 1.29 16.76 15.95
N GLN A 165 0.35 15.91 15.52
CA GLN A 165 -0.55 16.16 14.39
C GLN A 165 -2.02 16.20 14.82
N GLY A 166 -2.30 15.89 16.09
CA GLY A 166 -3.63 15.65 16.61
C GLY A 166 -4.15 14.25 16.25
N PRO A 167 -5.39 13.92 16.64
CA PRO A 167 -5.89 12.55 16.62
C PRO A 167 -5.77 11.93 15.22
N LEU A 168 -5.13 10.77 15.08
CA LEU A 168 -5.02 10.04 13.80
C LEU A 168 -6.39 9.89 13.11
N GLN A 169 -7.43 9.74 13.93
CA GLN A 169 -8.84 9.74 13.55
C GLN A 169 -9.18 10.91 12.59
N ARG A 170 -8.80 12.15 12.95
CA ARG A 170 -9.10 13.34 12.14
C ARG A 170 -8.47 13.27 10.75
N HIS A 171 -7.25 12.74 10.66
CA HIS A 171 -6.51 12.60 9.40
C HIS A 171 -7.09 11.50 8.53
N LEU A 172 -7.45 10.35 9.12
CA LEU A 172 -8.16 9.29 8.42
C LEU A 172 -9.53 9.75 7.92
N LEU A 173 -10.26 10.53 8.71
CA LEU A 173 -11.52 11.15 8.33
C LEU A 173 -11.35 12.04 7.09
N ALA A 174 -10.38 12.96 7.12
CA ALA A 174 -10.10 13.83 5.99
C ALA A 174 -9.66 13.04 4.75
N THR A 175 -8.84 12.01 4.93
CA THR A 175 -8.39 11.13 3.83
C THR A 175 -9.55 10.40 3.17
N LEU A 176 -10.45 9.80 3.96
CA LEU A 176 -11.60 9.04 3.45
C LEU A 176 -12.67 9.93 2.78
N GLN A 177 -12.58 11.25 2.92
CA GLN A 177 -13.43 12.20 2.19
C GLN A 177 -12.92 12.50 0.77
N LEU A 178 -11.71 12.05 0.41
CA LEU A 178 -11.15 12.28 -0.93
C LEU A 178 -11.94 11.49 -2.01
N PRO A 179 -12.04 12.01 -3.25
CA PRO A 179 -12.86 11.40 -4.30
C PRO A 179 -12.50 9.95 -4.64
N CYS A 180 -11.23 9.56 -4.48
CA CYS A 180 -10.77 8.21 -4.74
C CYS A 180 -11.39 7.16 -3.80
N PHE A 181 -11.92 7.56 -2.63
CA PHE A 181 -12.57 6.65 -1.68
C PHE A 181 -14.11 6.64 -1.81
N ALA A 182 -14.70 7.32 -2.79
CA ALA A 182 -16.15 7.44 -2.92
C ALA A 182 -16.90 6.12 -3.14
N LYS A 183 -16.22 5.05 -3.58
CA LYS A 183 -16.80 3.70 -3.80
C LYS A 183 -16.23 2.65 -2.84
N LEU A 184 -15.60 3.09 -1.76
CA LEU A 184 -14.98 2.18 -0.81
C LEU A 184 -16.04 1.25 -0.21
N ARG A 185 -15.77 -0.06 -0.24
CA ARG A 185 -16.62 -1.10 0.35
C ARG A 185 -15.98 -1.73 1.57
N SER A 186 -14.65 -1.78 1.61
CA SER A 186 -13.92 -2.34 2.74
C SER A 186 -12.79 -1.45 3.21
N LEU A 187 -12.72 -1.26 4.53
CA LEU A 187 -11.64 -0.57 5.22
C LEU A 187 -10.95 -1.54 6.19
N THR A 188 -9.63 -1.58 6.19
CA THR A 188 -8.84 -2.30 7.20
C THR A 188 -7.88 -1.33 7.86
N LEU A 189 -7.96 -1.21 9.19
CA LEU A 189 -7.00 -0.42 9.96
C LEU A 189 -6.09 -1.37 10.73
N ARG A 190 -4.78 -1.24 10.55
CA ARG A 190 -3.78 -2.13 11.13
C ARG A 190 -2.84 -1.38 12.07
N SER A 191 -2.75 -1.81 13.32
CA SER A 191 -1.62 -1.44 14.19
C SER A 191 -0.45 -2.39 13.95
N LEU A 192 0.72 -1.81 13.70
CA LEU A 192 1.97 -2.53 13.50
C LEU A 192 2.91 -2.44 14.70
N GLY A 193 2.46 -1.82 15.80
CA GLY A 193 3.23 -1.55 17.00
C GLY A 193 2.38 -1.72 18.27
N GLU A 194 2.30 -0.68 19.10
CA GLU A 194 1.48 -0.70 20.31
C GLU A 194 -0.02 -0.77 20.02
N SER A 195 -0.79 -1.25 21.00
CA SER A 195 -2.25 -1.28 20.93
C SER A 195 -2.77 0.11 20.59
N LEU A 196 -3.61 0.18 19.57
CA LEU A 196 -4.33 1.37 19.22
C LEU A 196 -5.07 1.92 20.46
N PRO A 197 -4.97 3.22 20.81
CA PRO A 197 -5.85 3.83 21.79
C PRO A 197 -7.26 4.00 21.19
N TYR A 198 -7.89 2.90 20.77
CA TYR A 198 -9.23 2.84 20.22
C TYR A 198 -10.22 2.40 21.27
N HIS A 199 -10.52 3.25 22.24
CA HIS A 199 -11.45 2.81 23.29
C HIS A 199 -12.82 3.47 23.24
N THR A 200 -13.04 4.57 22.50
CA THR A 200 -14.42 5.11 22.39
C THR A 200 -14.72 5.95 21.14
N GLY A 201 -13.72 6.66 20.58
CA GLY A 201 -13.96 7.66 19.53
C GLY A 201 -13.94 7.17 18.08
N LEU A 202 -13.30 6.04 17.76
CA LEU A 202 -13.16 5.59 16.37
C LEU A 202 -14.50 5.16 15.77
N ALA A 203 -15.27 4.32 16.47
CA ALA A 203 -16.59 3.90 15.98
C ALA A 203 -17.49 5.11 15.70
N GLN A 204 -17.56 6.05 16.65
CA GLN A 204 -18.31 7.32 16.50
C GLN A 204 -17.76 8.22 15.37
N MET A 205 -16.45 8.19 15.10
CA MET A 205 -15.87 8.92 13.98
C MET A 205 -16.18 8.24 12.66
N LEU A 206 -16.09 6.91 12.58
CA LEU A 206 -16.42 6.14 11.38
C LEU A 206 -17.89 6.36 11.01
N GLU A 207 -18.81 6.41 11.99
CA GLU A 207 -20.22 6.79 11.81
C GLU A 207 -20.42 8.18 11.15
N ARG A 208 -19.46 9.11 11.30
CA ARG A 208 -19.55 10.48 10.76
C ARG A 208 -19.09 10.61 9.31
N ILE A 209 -18.60 9.53 8.68
CA ILE A 209 -18.15 9.54 7.30
C ILE A 209 -19.30 9.03 6.42
N PRO A 210 -19.85 9.85 5.50
CA PRO A 210 -20.94 9.41 4.63
C PRO A 210 -20.56 8.18 3.77
N ALA A 211 -19.30 8.09 3.34
CA ALA A 211 -18.76 6.93 2.62
C ALA A 211 -18.61 5.66 3.50
N ILE A 212 -18.66 5.80 4.83
CA ILE A 212 -18.65 4.66 5.75
C ILE A 212 -20.03 4.04 5.92
N ALA A 213 -21.11 4.81 5.78
CA ALA A 213 -22.45 4.23 5.72
C ALA A 213 -22.61 3.23 4.56
N THR A 214 -21.77 3.34 3.52
CA THR A 214 -21.70 2.41 2.39
C THR A 214 -20.63 1.33 2.54
N LEU A 215 -19.84 1.33 3.61
CA LEU A 215 -18.86 0.27 3.86
C LEU A 215 -19.59 -1.02 4.26
N GLU A 216 -19.39 -2.04 3.44
CA GLU A 216 -19.85 -3.39 3.72
C GLU A 216 -19.00 -4.05 4.83
N ARG A 217 -17.74 -3.60 4.98
CA ARG A 217 -16.79 -4.21 5.92
C ARG A 217 -15.77 -3.25 6.52
N ILE A 218 -15.59 -3.32 7.84
CA ILE A 218 -14.49 -2.67 8.55
C ILE A 218 -13.76 -3.70 9.40
N ASP A 219 -12.46 -3.88 9.14
CA ASP A 219 -11.56 -4.75 9.90
C ASP A 219 -10.59 -3.94 10.74
N LEU A 220 -10.47 -4.26 12.03
CA LEU A 220 -9.43 -3.72 12.91
C LEU A 220 -8.42 -4.81 13.23
N ARG A 221 -7.16 -4.64 12.84
CA ARG A 221 -6.08 -5.61 13.06
C ARG A 221 -5.04 -5.00 13.99
N GLU A 222 -5.08 -5.36 15.27
CA GLU A 222 -4.10 -4.87 16.25
C GLU A 222 -3.06 -5.95 16.55
N ALA A 223 -1.82 -5.52 16.80
CA ALA A 223 -0.78 -6.44 17.27
C ALA A 223 -1.03 -6.94 18.70
N LYS A 224 -1.79 -6.20 19.51
CA LYS A 224 -2.31 -6.59 20.84
C LYS A 224 -3.68 -5.92 21.07
N ILE A 225 -4.74 -6.71 21.23
CA ILE A 225 -6.08 -6.21 21.60
C ILE A 225 -6.31 -6.46 23.10
N PRO A 226 -6.49 -5.42 23.94
CA PRO A 226 -6.90 -5.62 25.32
C PRO A 226 -8.29 -6.27 25.41
N ALA A 227 -8.47 -7.26 26.29
CA ALA A 227 -9.64 -8.14 26.30
C ALA A 227 -11.01 -7.41 26.39
N GLY A 228 -11.10 -6.26 27.09
CA GLY A 228 -12.36 -5.50 27.23
C GLY A 228 -12.81 -4.72 26.00
N VAL A 229 -11.89 -4.44 25.08
CA VAL A 229 -12.10 -3.56 23.91
C VAL A 229 -12.82 -4.30 22.79
N ARG A 230 -12.44 -5.58 22.61
CA ARG A 230 -13.12 -6.51 21.71
C ARG A 230 -14.60 -6.65 22.08
N THR A 231 -14.90 -6.76 23.37
CA THR A 231 -16.26 -6.91 23.88
C THR A 231 -17.11 -5.65 23.70
N GLU A 232 -16.56 -4.44 23.93
CA GLU A 232 -17.27 -3.18 23.68
C GLU A 232 -17.52 -2.95 22.17
N PHE A 233 -16.55 -3.29 21.33
CA PHE A 233 -16.67 -3.18 19.88
C PHE A 233 -17.68 -4.17 19.31
N GLU A 234 -17.69 -5.42 19.78
CA GLU A 234 -18.69 -6.43 19.41
C GLU A 234 -20.10 -6.05 19.92
N ALA A 235 -20.21 -5.38 21.07
CA ALA A 235 -21.47 -4.85 21.59
C ALA A 235 -22.00 -3.64 20.80
N ARG A 236 -21.13 -2.85 20.16
CA ARG A 236 -21.54 -1.77 19.24
C ARG A 236 -21.72 -2.26 17.80
N ARG A 237 -21.05 -3.35 17.40
CA ARG A 237 -21.22 -4.02 16.10
C ARG A 237 -22.65 -4.49 15.87
N THR A 238 -23.38 -4.88 16.90
CA THR A 238 -24.82 -5.21 16.77
C THR A 238 -25.70 -4.00 16.42
N GLN A 239 -25.17 -2.78 16.55
CA GLN A 239 -25.83 -1.53 16.18
C GLN A 239 -25.38 -1.00 14.81
N LEU A 240 -24.33 -1.58 14.20
CA LEU A 240 -23.76 -1.18 12.91
C LEU A 240 -23.51 -2.41 12.02
N PRO A 241 -24.39 -2.71 11.04
CA PRO A 241 -24.19 -3.86 10.16
C PRO A 241 -22.93 -3.66 9.28
N GLY A 242 -21.90 -4.48 9.48
CA GLY A 242 -20.71 -4.55 8.60
C GLY A 242 -19.34 -4.63 9.28
N LEU A 243 -19.20 -4.29 10.56
CA LEU A 243 -17.90 -4.35 11.26
C LEU A 243 -17.51 -5.80 11.58
N LEU A 244 -16.33 -6.24 11.14
CA LEU A 244 -15.79 -7.58 11.43
C LEU A 244 -14.43 -7.44 12.13
N LEU A 245 -14.29 -8.00 13.32
CA LEU A 245 -12.96 -8.20 13.89
C LEU A 245 -12.30 -9.43 13.25
N PRO A 246 -10.97 -9.46 13.11
CA PRO A 246 -10.27 -10.68 12.71
C PRO A 246 -10.57 -11.82 13.69
N PRO A 247 -10.62 -13.08 13.20
CA PRO A 247 -10.80 -14.24 14.07
C PRO A 247 -9.68 -14.31 15.13
N PRO A 248 -9.96 -14.94 16.29
CA PRO A 248 -8.99 -15.07 17.39
C PRO A 248 -7.73 -15.84 16.99
#